data_AF-A0AAJ4W2J7-F1
#
_entry.id   AF-A0AAJ4W2J7-F1
#
_cell.length_a   1.000
_cell.length_b   1.000
_cell.length_c   1.000
_cell.angle_alpha   90.00
_cell.angle_beta   90.00
_cell.angle_gamma   90.00
#
_symmetry.space_group_name_H-M   'P 1'
#
loop_
_entity.id
_entity.type
_entity.pdbx_description
1 polymer ?
#
loop_
_entity_poly.entity_id
_entity_poly.type
_entity_poly.pdbx_seq_one_letter_code
_entity_poly.pdbx_strand_id
1 'polypeptide(L)'
;MSYNIIATPKFLKEAKKLGKKYHSLKEDLSLLIEELQQNPMLGTALANNCYKVRIAIKSKGKGKSGGARVITHLVIENDTIYLLSIYDKSEYDSISDSEIKELLKLIK
;
A
#
# COMPACT_ATOMS: atom_id res chain seq x y z
N MET A 1 11.04 9.78 15.03
CA MET A 1 11.12 8.31 14.92
C MET A 1 10.76 7.98 13.48
N SER A 2 11.58 7.17 12.80
CA SER A 2 11.33 6.75 11.42
C SER A 2 11.00 5.27 11.42
N TYR A 3 9.80 4.91 10.94
CA TYR A 3 9.41 3.52 10.82
C TYR A 3 10.19 2.82 9.69
N ASN A 4 10.56 1.56 9.90
CA ASN A 4 11.13 0.72 8.85
C ASN A 4 10.01 0.27 7.91
N ILE A 5 10.24 0.30 6.60
CA ILE A 5 9.24 -0.14 5.62
C ILE A 5 9.76 -1.38 4.89
N ILE A 6 8.99 -2.47 4.96
CA ILE A 6 9.29 -3.74 4.29
C ILE A 6 8.18 -4.05 3.29
N ALA A 7 8.56 -4.27 2.02
CA ALA A 7 7.63 -4.68 0.99
C ALA A 7 7.55 -6.21 0.89
N THR A 8 6.36 -6.77 0.94
CA THR A 8 6.17 -8.22 0.73
C THR A 8 6.43 -8.61 -0.74
N PRO A 9 6.77 -9.88 -1.01
CA PRO A 9 6.94 -10.36 -2.40
C PRO A 9 5.71 -10.14 -3.29
N LYS A 10 4.51 -10.25 -2.71
CA LYS A 10 3.25 -9.99 -3.40
C LYS A 10 3.15 -8.51 -3.80
N PHE A 11 3.37 -7.59 -2.87
CA PHE A 11 3.40 -6.16 -3.14
C PHE A 11 4.39 -5.81 -4.25
N LEU A 12 5.61 -6.34 -4.21
CA LEU A 12 6.64 -6.07 -5.23
C LEU A 12 6.20 -6.51 -6.63
N LYS A 13 5.56 -7.69 -6.74
CA LYS A 13 5.03 -8.20 -8.01
C LYS A 13 3.92 -7.31 -8.56
N GLU A 14 3.00 -6.88 -7.70
CA GLU A 14 1.88 -6.01 -8.05
C GLU A 14 2.36 -4.60 -8.44
N ALA A 15 3.27 -4.02 -7.65
CA ALA A 15 3.90 -2.73 -7.92
C ALA A 15 4.64 -2.76 -9.26
N LYS A 16 5.36 -3.84 -9.58
CA LYS A 16 6.03 -4.00 -10.88
C LYS A 16 5.01 -4.04 -12.04
N LYS A 17 3.88 -4.72 -11.87
CA LYS A 17 2.83 -4.77 -12.90
C LYS A 17 2.22 -3.38 -13.11
N LEU A 18 1.89 -2.67 -12.03
CA LEU A 18 1.34 -1.32 -12.10
C LEU A 18 2.35 -0.30 -12.66
N GLY A 19 3.63 -0.43 -12.32
CA GLY A 19 4.69 0.45 -12.82
C GLY A 19 4.90 0.35 -14.33
N LYS A 20 4.60 -0.81 -14.94
CA LYS A 20 4.56 -0.96 -16.41
C LYS A 20 3.41 -0.16 -17.05
N LYS A 21 2.30 0.00 -16.32
CA LYS A 21 1.10 0.72 -16.80
C LYS A 21 1.19 2.22 -16.54
N TYR A 22 1.86 2.60 -15.44
CA TYR A 22 1.92 3.96 -14.94
C TYR A 22 3.37 4.38 -14.67
N HIS A 23 3.94 5.17 -15.57
CA HIS A 23 5.35 5.58 -15.52
C HIS A 23 5.71 6.35 -14.23
N SER A 24 4.75 7.10 -13.66
CA SER A 24 4.97 7.90 -12.45
C SER A 24 4.89 7.11 -11.14
N LEU A 25 4.46 5.84 -11.19
CA LEU A 25 4.17 5.07 -9.97
C LEU A 25 5.40 4.97 -9.05
N LYS A 26 6.61 4.91 -9.61
CA LYS A 26 7.84 4.84 -8.82
C LYS A 26 8.02 6.09 -7.95
N GLU A 27 7.77 7.26 -8.51
CA GLU A 27 7.83 8.54 -7.79
C GLU A 27 6.69 8.64 -6.78
N ASP A 28 5.47 8.25 -7.18
CA ASP A 28 4.29 8.27 -6.31
C ASP A 28 4.47 7.35 -5.09
N LEU A 29 5.10 6.18 -5.27
CA LEU A 29 5.45 5.26 -4.18
C LEU A 29 6.58 5.80 -3.29
N SER A 30 7.53 6.55 -3.85
CA SER A 30 8.60 7.15 -3.05
C SER A 30 8.04 8.19 -2.08
N LEU A 31 7.13 9.04 -2.55
CA LEU A 31 6.40 10.00 -1.71
C LEU A 31 5.55 9.30 -0.63
N LEU A 32 4.88 8.20 -0.99
CA LEU A 32 4.13 7.41 -0.02
C LEU A 32 5.03 6.87 1.10
N ILE A 33 6.20 6.34 0.74
CA ILE A 33 7.16 5.79 1.70
C ILE A 33 7.58 6.88 2.69
N GLU A 34 7.92 8.08 2.22
CA GLU A 34 8.25 9.22 3.07
C GLU A 34 7.10 9.58 4.02
N GLU A 35 5.86 9.63 3.52
CA GLU A 35 4.67 9.90 4.35
C GLU A 35 4.45 8.80 5.41
N LEU A 36 4.61 7.53 5.04
CA LEU A 36 4.44 6.38 5.95
C LEU A 36 5.51 6.33 7.03
N GLN A 37 6.75 6.74 6.73
CA GLN A 37 7.82 6.81 7.73
C GLN A 37 7.53 7.82 8.83
N GLN A 38 6.75 8.87 8.54
CA GLN A 38 6.33 9.88 9.51
C GLN A 38 4.98 9.54 10.15
N ASN A 39 4.07 8.93 9.39
CA ASN A 39 2.72 8.57 9.84
C ASN A 39 2.38 7.11 9.47
N PRO A 40 2.62 6.15 10.37
CA PRO A 40 2.37 4.73 10.11
C PRO A 40 0.88 4.39 9.99
N MET A 41 0.00 5.21 10.57
CA MET A 41 -1.46 5.02 10.55
C MET A 41 -2.13 5.77 9.39
N LEU A 42 -1.37 6.15 8.37
CA LEU A 42 -1.87 6.84 7.20
C LEU A 42 -3.00 6.04 6.52
N GLY A 43 -4.07 6.75 6.13
CA GLY A 43 -5.19 6.15 5.41
C GLY A 43 -6.36 5.75 6.31
N THR A 44 -7.14 4.77 5.88
CA THR A 44 -8.33 4.30 6.60
C THR A 44 -8.02 2.98 7.29
N ALA A 45 -8.23 2.91 8.61
CA ALA A 45 -8.12 1.66 9.35
C ALA A 45 -9.10 0.61 8.79
N LEU A 46 -8.60 -0.60 8.62
CA LEU A 46 -9.38 -1.80 8.30
C LEU A 46 -9.46 -2.65 9.58
N ALA A 47 -9.14 -3.93 9.51
CA ALA A 47 -9.01 -4.83 10.66
C ALA A 47 -7.54 -5.26 10.86
N ASN A 48 -7.22 -5.81 12.03
CA ASN A 48 -5.90 -6.42 12.33
C ASN A 48 -4.70 -5.47 12.12
N ASN A 49 -4.79 -4.21 12.56
CA ASN A 49 -3.75 -3.18 12.34
C ASN A 49 -3.37 -3.00 10.86
N CYS A 50 -4.28 -3.29 9.94
CA CYS A 50 -4.12 -2.98 8.52
C CYS A 50 -4.76 -1.62 8.19
N TYR A 51 -4.09 -0.86 7.34
CA TYR A 51 -4.54 0.45 6.89
C TYR A 51 -4.59 0.49 5.36
N LYS A 52 -5.66 1.09 4.83
CA LYS A 52 -5.87 1.32 3.41
C LYS A 52 -5.45 2.73 3.04
N VAL A 53 -4.31 2.85 2.38
CA VAL A 53 -3.79 4.12 1.89
C VAL A 53 -4.25 4.37 0.45
N ARG A 54 -4.68 5.60 0.17
CA ARG A 54 -5.09 6.04 -1.18
C ARG A 54 -3.97 6.82 -1.84
N ILE A 55 -3.53 6.38 -3.01
CA ILE A 55 -2.47 7.01 -3.78
C ILE A 55 -3.06 7.62 -5.05
N ALA A 56 -2.76 8.89 -5.30
CA ALA A 56 -2.97 9.46 -6.62
C ALA A 56 -1.81 9.02 -7.52
N ILE A 57 -2.13 8.39 -8.65
CA ILE A 57 -1.11 8.07 -9.66
C ILE A 57 -1.07 9.25 -10.63
N LYS A 58 0.01 10.03 -10.64
CA LYS A 58 0.08 11.28 -11.42
C LYS A 58 -0.13 11.04 -12.91
N SER A 59 0.54 10.03 -13.47
CA SER A 59 0.47 9.66 -14.89
C SER A 59 -0.90 9.16 -15.32
N LYS A 60 -1.81 8.87 -14.38
CA LYS A 60 -3.19 8.50 -14.69
C LYS A 60 -4.07 9.73 -14.92
N GLY A 61 -3.62 10.94 -14.56
CA GLY A 61 -4.40 12.18 -14.69
C GLY A 61 -5.70 12.19 -13.87
N LYS A 62 -5.81 11.32 -12.86
CA LYS A 62 -6.97 11.18 -11.97
C LYS A 62 -6.53 11.44 -10.53
N GLY A 63 -7.40 12.07 -9.75
CA GLY A 63 -7.17 12.27 -8.31
C GLY A 63 -7.17 10.97 -7.51
N LYS A 64 -6.99 11.07 -6.19
CA LYS A 64 -6.94 9.92 -5.25
C LYS A 64 -8.15 8.97 -5.36
N SER A 65 -9.30 9.45 -5.83
CA SER A 65 -10.51 8.65 -6.03
C SER A 65 -10.45 7.68 -7.22
N GLY A 66 -9.52 7.87 -8.17
CA GLY A 66 -9.32 7.02 -9.35
C GLY A 66 -7.89 6.47 -9.53
N GLY A 67 -7.01 6.72 -8.57
CA GLY A 67 -5.64 6.21 -8.52
C GLY A 67 -5.53 4.78 -7.96
N ALA A 68 -4.43 4.49 -7.27
CA ALA A 68 -4.16 3.20 -6.66
C ALA A 68 -4.52 3.18 -5.16
N ARG A 69 -4.66 1.97 -4.64
CA ARG A 69 -4.80 1.69 -3.22
C ARG A 69 -3.67 0.77 -2.78
N VAL A 70 -3.07 1.12 -1.65
CA VAL A 70 -2.07 0.29 -0.98
C VAL A 70 -2.66 -0.19 0.33
N ILE A 71 -2.55 -1.49 0.57
CA ILE A 71 -2.80 -2.07 1.89
C ILE A 71 -1.48 -2.19 2.60
N THR A 72 -1.43 -1.56 3.76
CA THR A 72 -0.31 -1.61 4.70
C THR A 72 -0.74 -2.36 5.94
N HIS A 73 0.19 -3.04 6.58
CA HIS A 73 0.02 -3.61 7.91
C HIS A 73 1.09 -3.03 8.83
N LEU A 74 0.64 -2.44 9.93
CA LEU A 74 1.51 -1.82 10.90
C LEU A 74 1.81 -2.81 12.03
N VAL A 75 3.09 -3.16 12.18
CA VAL A 75 3.58 -3.93 13.32
C VAL A 75 4.26 -2.95 14.29
N ILE A 76 3.52 -2.58 15.33
CA ILE A 76 3.93 -1.55 16.31
C ILE A 76 5.11 -2.02 17.18
N GLU A 77 5.23 -3.33 17.46
CA GLU A 77 6.28 -3.86 18.34
C GLU A 77 7.72 -3.64 17.84
N ASN A 78 7.93 -3.40 16.54
CA ASN A 78 9.26 -3.24 15.94
C ASN A 78 9.40 -1.98 15.06
N ASP A 79 8.53 -0.99 15.25
CA ASP A 79 8.47 0.21 14.39
C ASP A 79 8.51 -0.14 12.88
N THR A 80 7.85 -1.22 12.48
CA THR A 80 7.95 -1.76 11.12
C THR A 80 6.59 -1.76 10.42
N ILE A 81 6.55 -1.17 9.23
CA ILE A 81 5.39 -1.11 8.33
C ILE A 81 5.62 -2.11 7.20
N TYR A 82 4.70 -3.06 7.05
CA TYR A 82 4.70 -3.99 5.95
C TYR A 82 3.76 -3.52 4.85
N LEU A 83 4.28 -3.38 3.64
CA LEU A 83 3.46 -3.16 2.44
C LEU A 83 2.96 -4.52 1.94
N LEU A 84 1.66 -4.78 2.13
CA LEU A 84 1.04 -6.08 1.87
C LEU A 84 0.64 -6.25 0.41
N SER A 85 -0.03 -5.24 -0.15
CA SER A 85 -0.58 -5.30 -1.50
C SER A 85 -0.82 -3.92 -2.08
N ILE A 86 -0.75 -3.80 -3.40
CA ILE A 86 -1.09 -2.60 -4.15
C ILE A 86 -1.96 -2.96 -5.36
N TYR A 87 -3.01 -2.19 -5.57
CA TYR A 87 -3.90 -2.40 -6.70
C TYR A 87 -4.45 -1.09 -7.24
N ASP A 88 -4.80 -1.10 -8.52
CA ASP A 88 -5.54 0.00 -9.13
C ASP A 88 -7.04 -0.15 -8.81
N LYS A 89 -7.69 0.93 -8.34
CA LYS A 89 -9.14 0.93 -8.09
C LYS A 89 -9.95 0.51 -9.32
N SER A 90 -9.52 0.86 -10.53
CA SER A 90 -10.27 0.47 -11.73
C SER A 90 -10.18 -1.02 -12.05
N GLU A 91 -9.28 -1.76 -11.40
CA GLU A 91 -9.13 -3.21 -11.57
C GLU A 91 -9.70 -3.99 -10.39
N TYR A 92 -9.74 -3.40 -9.19
CA TYR A 92 -10.22 -4.05 -7.97
C TYR A 92 -11.05 -3.08 -7.12
N ASP A 93 -12.28 -3.48 -6.81
CA ASP A 93 -13.26 -2.60 -6.18
C ASP A 93 -13.14 -2.57 -4.65
N SER A 94 -13.00 -3.74 -4.03
CA SER A 94 -12.87 -3.90 -2.58
C SER A 94 -11.94 -5.08 -2.22
N ILE A 95 -11.35 -5.01 -1.03
CA ILE A 95 -10.65 -6.12 -0.40
C ILE A 95 -11.47 -6.57 0.79
N SER A 96 -11.71 -7.87 0.87
CA SER A 96 -12.46 -8.54 1.94
C SER A 96 -11.59 -8.84 3.15
N ASP A 97 -12.21 -9.03 4.32
CA ASP A 97 -11.51 -9.39 5.56
C ASP A 97 -10.77 -10.72 5.45
N SER A 98 -11.29 -11.67 4.66
CA SER A 98 -10.62 -12.93 4.35
C SER A 98 -9.33 -12.72 3.58
N GLU A 99 -9.32 -11.83 2.58
CA GLU A 99 -8.10 -11.52 1.83
C GLU A 99 -7.07 -10.82 2.71
N ILE A 100 -7.49 -9.94 3.63
CA ILE A 100 -6.59 -9.32 4.60
C ILE A 100 -5.91 -10.40 5.46
N LYS A 101 -6.67 -11.37 5.96
CA LYS A 101 -6.09 -12.51 6.73
C LYS A 101 -5.11 -13.32 5.90
N GLU A 102 -5.36 -13.52 4.61
CA GLU A 102 -4.40 -14.19 3.72
C GLU A 102 -3.14 -13.37 3.49
N LEU A 103 -3.27 -12.06 3.29
CA LEU A 103 -2.13 -11.15 3.16
C LEU A 103 -1.27 -11.16 4.42
N LEU A 104 -1.87 -11.23 5.61
CA LEU A 104 -1.14 -11.31 6.88
C LEU A 104 -0.31 -12.58 7.01
N LYS A 105 -0.72 -13.71 6.41
CA LYS A 105 0.09 -14.94 6.39
C LYS A 105 1.41 -14.80 5.61
N LEU A 106 1.53 -13.75 4.80
CA LEU A 106 2.76 -13.44 4.06
C LEU A 106 3.81 -12.76 4.94
N ILE A 107 3.39 -12.19 6.07
CA ILE A 107 4.27 -11.64 7.09
C ILE A 107 4.47 -12.77 8.11
N LYS A 108 5.63 -13.42 8.05
CA LYS A 108 6.06 -14.44 9.01
C LYS A 108 7.07 -13.84 9.97
#